data_AF-A0A8I2J4Z3-F1
#
_entry.id   AF-A0A8I2J4Z3-F1
#
_cell.length_a   1.000
_cell.length_b   1.000
_cell.length_c   1.000
_cell.angle_alpha   90.00
_cell.angle_beta   90.00
_cell.angle_gamma   90.00
#
_symmetry.space_group_name_H-M   'P 1'
#
loop_
_entity.id
_entity.type
_entity.pdbx_description
1 polymer ?
#
loop_
_entity_poly.entity_id
_entity_poly.type
_entity_poly.pdbx_seq_one_letter_code
_entity_poly.pdbx_strand_id
1 'polypeptide(L)'
;MGRSIIKANQDEDLYLEWSSVVDACTKVGTRAEFLASGHKPEDMDRADRTGTSDRVAQLGGWEDESLGVGTTEHRQHEGPLILNRADLAAFARHLAVGDSQQAENLLIPDPEPWGEPA
;
A
#
# COMPACT_ATOMS: atom_id res chain seq x y z
N MET A 1 5.40 1.54 15.08
CA MET A 1 4.78 1.63 13.75
C MET A 1 5.87 1.45 12.72
N GLY A 2 5.73 0.47 11.84
CA GLY A 2 6.82 -0.13 11.07
C GLY A 2 6.48 -0.28 9.60
N ARG A 3 7.39 -0.90 8.84
CA ARG A 3 7.17 -1.21 7.43
C ARG A 3 6.43 -2.53 7.29
N SER A 4 5.43 -2.58 6.44
CA SER A 4 4.67 -3.79 6.09
C SER A 4 4.81 -4.09 4.62
N ILE A 5 4.65 -5.36 4.26
CA ILE A 5 4.60 -5.82 2.87
C ILE A 5 3.14 -6.02 2.50
N ILE A 6 2.72 -5.45 1.38
CA ILE A 6 1.37 -5.58 0.85
C ILE A 6 1.48 -6.24 -0.52
N LYS A 7 0.78 -7.36 -0.73
CA LYS A 7 0.72 -8.01 -2.04
C LYS A 7 -0.31 -7.31 -2.90
N ALA A 8 0.10 -6.81 -4.07
CA ALA A 8 -0.74 -5.93 -4.87
C ALA A 8 -1.99 -6.65 -5.42
N ASN A 9 -1.84 -7.91 -5.84
CA ASN A 9 -2.90 -8.77 -6.39
C ASN A 9 -2.64 -10.22 -5.98
N GLN A 10 -3.69 -11.03 -5.75
CA GLN A 10 -3.57 -12.44 -5.36
C GLN A 10 -2.78 -13.28 -6.37
N ASP A 11 -3.02 -13.02 -7.66
CA ASP A 11 -2.48 -13.83 -8.77
C ASP A 11 -1.16 -13.32 -9.35
N GLU A 12 -0.60 -12.23 -8.78
CA GLU A 12 0.59 -11.58 -9.33
C GLU A 12 1.77 -11.61 -8.35
N ASP A 13 2.99 -11.75 -8.88
CA ASP A 13 4.23 -11.60 -8.11
C ASP A 13 4.61 -10.11 -7.98
N LEU A 14 3.74 -9.33 -7.35
CA LEU A 14 3.89 -7.88 -7.21
C LEU A 14 3.57 -7.45 -5.77
N TYR A 15 4.52 -6.77 -5.13
CA TYR A 15 4.46 -6.37 -3.74
C TYR A 15 4.87 -4.92 -3.55
N LEU A 16 4.34 -4.30 -2.50
CA LEU A 16 4.69 -2.97 -2.04
C LEU A 16 5.24 -3.05 -0.61
N GLU A 17 6.26 -2.27 -0.32
CA GLU A 17 6.62 -1.90 1.05
C GLU A 17 5.81 -0.66 1.43
N TRP A 18 5.01 -0.77 2.47
CA TRP A 18 4.24 0.34 3.01
C TRP A 18 4.85 0.81 4.32
N SER A 19 5.08 2.11 4.45
CA SER A 19 5.60 2.71 5.68
C SER A 19 4.50 3.51 6.35
N SER A 20 4.00 3.02 7.49
CA SER A 20 3.01 3.75 8.30
C SER A 20 3.60 4.96 9.05
N VAL A 21 4.84 5.34 8.77
CA VAL A 21 5.48 6.56 9.31
C VAL A 21 5.26 7.74 8.38
N VAL A 22 5.22 7.47 7.07
CA VAL A 22 4.97 8.47 6.02
C VAL A 22 3.69 8.17 5.24
N ASP A 23 2.96 7.14 5.68
CA ASP A 23 1.75 6.57 5.07
C ASP A 23 1.85 6.44 3.55
N ALA A 24 2.98 5.91 3.07
CA ALA A 24 3.27 5.82 1.66
C ALA A 24 4.03 4.54 1.29
N CYS A 25 3.97 4.21 0.01
CA CYS A 25 4.77 3.14 -0.60
C CYS A 25 6.23 3.58 -0.69
N THR A 26 7.14 2.80 -0.11
CA THR A 26 8.59 3.05 -0.12
C THR A 26 9.34 2.19 -1.12
N LYS A 27 8.77 1.06 -1.54
CA LYS A 27 9.37 0.15 -2.52
C LYS A 27 8.30 -0.66 -3.23
N VAL A 28 8.51 -0.96 -4.51
CA VAL A 28 7.74 -1.93 -5.28
C VAL A 28 8.67 -2.99 -5.86
N GLY A 29 8.20 -4.23 -5.97
CA GLY A 29 8.97 -5.32 -6.58
C GLY A 29 8.33 -6.68 -6.44
N THR A 30 9.03 -7.69 -6.96
CA THR A 30 8.71 -9.11 -6.89
C THR A 30 9.09 -9.71 -5.54
N ARG A 31 8.58 -10.90 -5.24
CA ARG A 31 8.97 -11.63 -4.02
C ARG A 31 10.48 -11.80 -3.90
N ALA A 32 11.13 -12.16 -5.00
CA ALA A 32 12.58 -12.38 -5.04
C ALA A 32 13.36 -11.10 -4.69
N GLU A 33 12.94 -9.95 -5.20
CA GLU A 33 13.59 -8.65 -4.92
C GLU A 33 13.41 -8.20 -3.47
N PHE A 34 12.26 -8.50 -2.86
CA PHE A 34 12.01 -8.24 -1.45
C PHE A 34 12.90 -9.11 -0.55
N LEU A 35 12.99 -10.40 -0.83
CA LEU A 35 13.88 -11.31 -0.10
C LEU A 35 15.36 -10.92 -0.25
N ALA A 36 15.77 -10.53 -1.46
CA ALA A 36 17.13 -10.05 -1.72
C ALA A 36 17.47 -8.77 -0.95
N SER A 37 16.48 -7.92 -0.66
CA SER A 37 16.64 -6.73 0.19
C SER A 37 16.59 -6.99 1.70
N GLY A 38 16.48 -8.25 2.13
CA GLY A 38 16.53 -8.64 3.54
C GLY A 38 15.16 -8.72 4.23
N HIS A 39 14.05 -8.64 3.49
CA HIS A 39 12.74 -8.98 4.07
C HIS A 39 12.67 -10.47 4.38
N LYS A 40 11.95 -10.82 5.44
CA LYS A 40 11.87 -12.20 5.89
C LYS A 40 10.86 -12.98 5.04
N PRO A 41 11.15 -14.26 4.72
CA PRO A 41 10.20 -15.13 4.02
C PRO A 41 8.82 -15.20 4.69
N GLU A 42 8.78 -15.20 6.03
CA GLU A 42 7.54 -15.25 6.82
C GLU A 42 6.59 -14.08 6.56
N ASP A 43 7.12 -12.89 6.28
CA ASP A 43 6.31 -11.70 6.01
C ASP A 43 5.72 -11.77 4.59
N MET A 44 6.49 -12.30 3.64
CA MET A 44 6.04 -12.54 2.28
C MET A 44 4.97 -13.64 2.24
N ASP A 45 5.17 -14.76 2.95
CA ASP A 45 4.19 -15.86 3.07
C ASP A 45 2.89 -15.41 3.72
N ARG A 46 2.97 -14.43 4.62
CA ARG A 46 1.78 -13.81 5.20
C ARG A 46 1.08 -12.92 4.19
N ALA A 47 1.81 -12.02 3.52
CA ALA A 47 1.25 -11.15 2.49
C ALA A 47 0.58 -11.95 1.36
N ASP A 48 1.13 -13.11 0.98
CA ASP A 48 0.48 -14.04 0.04
C ASP A 48 -0.88 -14.53 0.52
N ARG A 49 -0.99 -14.91 1.80
CA ARG A 49 -2.22 -15.49 2.37
C ARG A 49 -3.26 -14.44 2.71
N THR A 50 -2.84 -13.26 3.19
CA THR A 50 -3.75 -12.27 3.80
C THR A 50 -3.74 -10.92 3.11
N GLY A 51 -2.92 -10.71 2.08
CA GLY A 51 -2.79 -9.44 1.36
C GLY A 51 -1.76 -8.51 1.98
N THR A 52 -1.47 -8.67 3.27
CA THR A 52 -0.51 -7.86 4.03
C THR A 52 0.29 -8.68 5.02
N SER A 53 1.53 -8.26 5.29
CA SER A 53 2.35 -8.79 6.37
C SER A 53 2.08 -8.11 7.72
N ASP A 54 1.30 -7.02 7.74
CA ASP A 54 0.95 -6.37 8.99
C ASP A 54 0.09 -7.31 9.86
N ARG A 55 0.45 -7.36 11.13
CA ARG A 55 -0.19 -8.19 12.16
C ARG A 55 -1.05 -7.36 13.11
N VAL A 56 -0.89 -6.02 13.08
CA VAL A 56 -1.50 -5.13 14.06
C VAL A 56 -2.70 -4.40 13.46
N ALA A 57 -2.49 -3.56 12.44
CA ALA A 57 -3.58 -2.83 11.80
C ALA A 57 -4.21 -3.62 10.64
N GLN A 58 -3.51 -4.64 10.15
CA GLN A 58 -3.90 -5.44 8.99
C GLN A 58 -4.11 -4.61 7.71
N LEU A 59 -3.44 -3.45 7.63
CA LEU A 59 -3.54 -2.55 6.49
C LEU A 59 -3.09 -3.22 5.17
N GLY A 60 -3.91 -3.09 4.14
CA GLY A 60 -3.70 -3.67 2.81
C GLY A 60 -4.10 -5.14 2.71
N GLY A 61 -4.91 -5.62 3.67
CA GLY A 61 -5.44 -6.98 3.65
C GLY A 61 -6.29 -7.27 2.41
N TRP A 62 -6.62 -8.54 2.18
CA TRP A 62 -7.56 -8.92 1.11
C TRP A 62 -8.98 -8.45 1.37
N GLU A 63 -9.36 -8.27 2.64
CA GLU A 63 -10.69 -7.82 3.05
C GLU A 63 -10.79 -6.29 3.14
N ASP A 64 -9.69 -5.57 2.95
CA ASP A 64 -9.70 -4.11 2.92
C ASP A 64 -10.26 -3.60 1.59
N GLU A 65 -11.15 -2.62 1.66
CA GLU A 65 -11.67 -1.95 0.46
C GLU A 65 -10.68 -0.88 -0.05
N SER A 66 -9.95 -0.24 0.85
CA SER A 66 -9.02 0.84 0.54
C SER A 66 -7.88 0.96 1.54
N LEU A 67 -6.81 1.66 1.15
CA LEU A 67 -5.67 1.99 1.99
C LEU A 67 -5.58 3.52 2.12
N GLY A 68 -5.44 4.01 3.34
CA GLY A 68 -5.11 5.42 3.58
C GLY A 68 -3.71 5.75 3.05
N VAL A 69 -3.59 6.84 2.31
CA VAL A 69 -2.34 7.35 1.76
C VAL A 69 -2.07 8.71 2.35
N GLY A 70 -0.94 8.83 3.06
CA GLY A 70 -0.44 10.08 3.59
C GLY A 70 -0.13 11.02 2.45
N THR A 71 -0.73 12.21 2.49
CA THR A 71 -0.37 13.29 1.58
C THR A 71 1.08 13.71 1.86
N THR A 72 1.90 13.76 0.82
CA THR A 72 3.15 14.53 0.85
C THR A 72 2.85 15.99 1.25
N GLU A 73 3.85 16.73 1.76
CA GLU A 73 3.69 18.12 2.23
C GLU A 73 2.92 19.05 1.25
N HIS A 74 2.90 18.72 -0.03
CA HIS A 74 2.20 19.46 -1.09
C HIS A 74 0.66 19.39 -1.04
N ARG A 75 0.05 18.40 -0.37
CA ARG A 75 -1.43 18.24 -0.32
C ARG A 75 -2.03 18.40 1.08
N GLN A 76 -1.33 19.04 2.01
CA GLN A 76 -1.84 19.32 3.37
C GLN A 76 -3.21 20.05 3.41
N HIS A 77 -3.63 20.66 2.30
CA HIS A 77 -4.90 21.38 2.17
C HIS A 77 -6.03 20.59 1.49
N GLU A 78 -5.78 19.39 0.95
CA GLU A 78 -6.76 18.63 0.15
C GLU A 78 -7.42 17.47 0.92
N GLY A 79 -7.09 17.30 2.20
CA GLY A 79 -7.62 16.22 3.03
C GLY A 79 -6.92 14.87 2.81
N PRO A 80 -7.26 13.85 3.61
CA PRO A 80 -6.70 12.51 3.45
C PRO A 80 -7.13 11.90 2.11
N LEU A 81 -6.21 11.11 1.52
CA LEU A 81 -6.47 10.37 0.30
C LEU A 81 -6.51 8.87 0.62
N ILE A 82 -7.26 8.14 -0.18
CA ILE A 82 -7.28 6.69 -0.16
C ILE A 82 -6.94 6.12 -1.53
N LEU A 83 -6.42 4.90 -1.52
CA LEU A 83 -6.22 4.06 -2.68
C LEU A 83 -7.14 2.85 -2.58
N ASN A 84 -8.03 2.66 -3.54
CA ASN A 84 -8.84 1.44 -3.58
C ASN A 84 -7.93 0.21 -3.69
N ARG A 85 -8.28 -0.84 -2.96
CA ARG A 85 -7.50 -2.09 -2.96
C ARG A 85 -7.41 -2.73 -4.34
N ALA A 86 -8.48 -2.60 -5.13
CA ALA A 86 -8.54 -3.07 -6.52
C ALA A 86 -7.56 -2.35 -7.44
N ASP A 87 -7.24 -1.09 -7.16
CA ASP A 87 -6.33 -0.27 -7.95
C ASP A 87 -4.86 -0.42 -7.51
N LEU A 88 -4.61 -1.13 -6.41
CA LEU A 88 -3.27 -1.28 -5.82
C LEU A 88 -2.25 -1.88 -6.81
N ALA A 89 -2.67 -2.81 -7.66
CA ALA A 89 -1.81 -3.38 -8.69
C ALA A 89 -1.45 -2.37 -9.79
N ALA A 90 -2.39 -1.54 -10.23
CA ALA A 90 -2.12 -0.47 -11.19
C ALA A 90 -1.19 0.59 -10.57
N PHE A 91 -1.47 0.98 -9.33
CA PHE A 91 -0.66 1.90 -8.54
C PHE A 91 0.79 1.41 -8.41
N ALA A 92 0.98 0.15 -8.00
CA ALA A 92 2.29 -0.47 -7.88
C ALA A 92 3.06 -0.45 -9.21
N ARG A 93 2.41 -0.79 -10.34
CA ARG A 93 3.04 -0.76 -11.66
C ARG A 93 3.50 0.64 -12.06
N HIS A 94 2.66 1.66 -11.84
CA HIS A 94 3.04 3.04 -12.13
C HIS A 94 4.24 3.49 -11.30
N LEU A 95 4.27 3.15 -10.00
CA LEU A 95 5.44 3.43 -9.15
C LEU A 95 6.70 2.67 -9.62
N ALA A 96 6.56 1.41 -10.04
CA ALA A 96 7.69 0.60 -10.49
C ALA A 96 8.40 1.17 -11.73
N VAL A 97 7.65 1.86 -12.62
CA VAL A 97 8.21 2.51 -13.82
C VAL A 97 8.55 3.99 -13.60
N GLY A 98 8.33 4.53 -12.40
CA GLY A 98 8.59 5.94 -12.06
C GLY A 98 7.50 6.91 -12.52
N ASP A 99 6.33 6.42 -12.94
CA ASP A 99 5.19 7.23 -13.36
C ASP A 99 4.37 7.71 -12.15
N SER A 100 5.01 8.46 -11.24
CA SER A 100 4.39 8.92 -10.00
C SER A 100 3.09 9.70 -10.22
N GLN A 101 2.99 10.48 -11.31
CA GLN A 101 1.76 11.21 -11.65
C GLN A 101 0.58 10.25 -11.93
N GLN A 102 0.83 9.14 -12.61
CA GLN A 102 -0.23 8.16 -12.91
C GLN A 102 -0.62 7.37 -11.66
N ALA A 103 0.34 7.09 -10.78
CA ALA A 103 0.05 6.52 -9.47
C ALA A 103 -0.83 7.47 -8.64
N GLU A 104 -0.51 8.77 -8.62
CA GLU A 104 -1.30 9.79 -7.92
C GLU A 104 -2.71 9.97 -8.48
N ASN A 105 -2.91 9.78 -9.79
CA ASN A 105 -4.23 9.88 -10.42
C ASN A 105 -5.20 8.76 -9.98
N LEU A 106 -4.69 7.67 -9.38
CA LEU A 106 -5.50 6.60 -8.81
C LEU A 106 -5.93 6.90 -7.37
N LEU A 107 -5.35 7.91 -6.73
CA LEU A 107 -5.73 8.33 -5.39
C LEU A 107 -7.01 9.15 -5.46
N ILE A 108 -7.95 8.84 -4.58
CA ILE A 108 -9.20 9.57 -4.45
C ILE A 108 -9.28 10.22 -3.06
N PRO A 109 -10.02 11.33 -2.91
CA PRO A 109 -10.33 11.87 -1.60
C PRO A 109 -10.98 10.80 -0.73
N ASP A 110 -10.56 10.70 0.52
CA ASP A 110 -11.24 9.86 1.50
C ASP A 110 -12.69 10.34 1.66
N PRO A 111 -13.70 9.50 1.37
CA PRO A 111 -15.11 9.89 1.53
C PRO A 111 -15.50 10.08 3.00
N GLU A 112 -14.75 9.50 3.94
CA GLU A 112 -14.99 9.58 5.39
C GLU A 112 -13.71 10.01 6.12
N PRO A 113 -13.21 11.24 5.89
CA PRO A 113 -11.88 11.68 6.37
C PRO A 113 -11.73 11.65 7.89
N TRP A 114 -12.85 11.60 8.60
CA TRP A 114 -12.95 11.50 10.05
C TRP A 114 -14.20 10.68 10.35
N GLY A 115 -14.11 9.35 10.36
CA GLY A 115 -15.21 8.51 10.84
C GLY A 115 -15.62 9.00 12.24
N GLU A 116 -16.75 9.70 12.32
CA GLU A 116 -17.38 9.96 13.61
C GLU A 116 -17.86 8.60 14.13
N PRO A 117 -17.47 8.17 15.35
CA PRO A 117 -18.08 6.99 15.92
C PRO A 117 -19.58 7.29 16.11
N ALA A 118 -20.43 6.47 15.48
CA ALA A 118 -21.86 6.47 15.73
C ALA A 118 -22.18 6.10 17.20
#